data_AF-A0A954QP76-F1
#
_entry.id   AF-A0A954QP76-F1
#
_cell.length_a   1.000
_cell.length_b   1.000
_cell.length_c   1.000
_cell.angle_alpha   90.00
_cell.angle_beta   90.00
_cell.angle_gamma   90.00
#
_symmetry.space_group_name_H-M   'P 1'
#
loop_
_entity.id
_entity.type
_entity.pdbx_description
1 polymer ?
#
loop_
_entity_poly.entity_id
_entity_poly.type
_entity_poly.pdbx_seq_one_letter_code
_entity_poly.pdbx_strand_id
1 'polypeptide(L)'
;APWSFFLTVHSSERNETATGQTQIDLNQAQLSKLRQELTERFNEEIAEFVVAYRIYGRGATSWDSATEGSIPSQASSRSAQALISSPLDLFDAVVDVPDSQSSSSSSGPSIKGYRSPFNSRRAASEDADFVRFCDETTVGGDSLHRGRVNILNASRPVLTAIPGMTSELVEQLMTIRDQSQGAETNRDDAVWLLVENVVDLETMRKLAPNVTVGGDVFQSQIIAYYDAQSPWVRSEVTIDGSSPGRPTVYFRDLRRLGRGFRQADLESPASETVTSNDNSLSPFGNAILPEDER
;
A
#
# COMPACT_ATOMS: atom_id res chain seq x y z
N ALA A 1 -4.33 -14.85 12.80
CA ALA A 1 -5.18 -16.02 13.17
C ALA A 1 -4.91 -17.17 12.19
N PRO A 2 -5.15 -18.45 12.55
CA PRO A 2 -4.73 -19.60 11.73
C PRO A 2 -5.34 -19.69 10.33
N TRP A 3 -6.51 -19.06 10.10
CA TRP A 3 -7.23 -19.11 8.83
C TRP A 3 -6.43 -18.51 7.66
N SER A 4 -5.67 -17.43 7.91
CA SER A 4 -4.97 -16.73 6.82
C SER A 4 -3.88 -17.59 6.20
N PHE A 5 -3.20 -18.45 6.97
CA PHE A 5 -2.21 -19.40 6.45
C PHE A 5 -2.77 -20.36 5.39
N PHE A 6 -4.06 -20.68 5.44
CA PHE A 6 -4.70 -21.54 4.44
C PHE A 6 -5.04 -20.80 3.14
N LEU A 7 -5.17 -19.47 3.19
CA LEU A 7 -5.48 -18.63 2.02
C LEU A 7 -4.24 -17.97 1.42
N THR A 8 -3.16 -17.88 2.18
CA THR A 8 -1.94 -17.13 1.83
C THR A 8 -0.69 -18.01 1.94
N VAL A 9 -0.74 -19.19 1.31
CA VAL A 9 0.35 -20.19 1.32
C VAL A 9 1.68 -19.59 0.86
N HIS A 10 1.62 -18.66 -0.10
CA HIS A 10 2.75 -17.90 -0.62
C HIS A 10 2.43 -16.40 -0.57
N SER A 11 2.38 -15.81 0.63
CA SER A 11 2.23 -14.36 0.80
C SER A 11 3.18 -13.83 1.88
N SER A 12 3.88 -12.76 1.53
CA SER A 12 4.73 -12.02 2.44
C SER A 12 4.98 -10.62 1.91
N GLU A 13 5.14 -9.68 2.84
CA GLU A 13 5.38 -8.26 2.57
C GLU A 13 6.52 -7.76 3.45
N ARG A 14 7.46 -7.07 2.84
CA ARG A 14 8.56 -6.40 3.53
C ARG A 14 8.03 -5.18 4.27
N ASN A 15 8.73 -4.83 5.33
CA ASN A 15 8.56 -3.56 6.03
C ASN A 15 9.34 -2.45 5.30
N GLU A 16 9.04 -2.31 4.01
CA GLU A 16 9.63 -1.34 3.09
C GLU A 16 8.49 -0.71 2.28
N THR A 17 8.65 0.56 1.92
CA THR A 17 7.75 1.25 0.99
C THR A 17 7.81 0.62 -0.40
N ALA A 18 6.85 0.93 -1.27
CA ALA A 18 6.88 0.53 -2.67
C ALA A 18 8.18 0.94 -3.41
N THR A 19 8.87 1.98 -2.91
CA THR A 19 10.15 2.48 -3.44
C THR A 19 11.39 1.83 -2.81
N GLY A 20 11.21 0.88 -1.88
CA GLY A 20 12.28 0.15 -1.21
C GLY A 20 12.94 0.90 -0.04
N GLN A 21 12.29 1.96 0.46
CA GLN A 21 12.77 2.67 1.65
C GLN A 21 12.23 2.01 2.92
N THR A 22 13.03 1.96 3.98
CA THR A 22 12.55 1.48 5.28
C THR A 22 11.45 2.40 5.81
N GLN A 23 10.38 1.81 6.34
CA GLN A 23 9.31 2.56 7.00
C GLN A 23 9.83 3.25 8.27
N ILE A 24 9.25 4.41 8.60
CA ILE A 24 9.58 5.16 9.81
C ILE A 24 8.86 4.51 10.99
N ASP A 25 9.60 4.05 11.99
CA ASP A 25 9.00 3.55 13.24
C ASP A 25 8.46 4.72 14.08
N LEU A 26 7.14 4.75 14.29
CA LEU A 26 6.44 5.77 15.07
C LEU A 26 6.76 5.69 16.57
N ASN A 27 7.23 4.53 17.04
CA ASN A 27 7.54 4.27 18.43
C ASN A 27 9.04 4.41 18.77
N GLN A 28 9.84 5.02 17.88
CA GLN A 28 11.26 5.31 18.12
C GLN A 28 11.51 6.02 19.47
N ALA A 29 12.65 5.71 20.07
CA ALA A 29 13.06 6.25 21.38
C ALA A 29 13.39 7.76 21.33
N GLN A 30 13.98 8.22 20.23
CA GLN A 30 14.45 9.60 20.09
C GLN A 30 13.41 10.45 19.33
N LEU A 31 12.61 11.22 20.05
CA LEU A 31 11.54 12.07 19.47
C LEU A 31 12.07 13.13 18.50
N SER A 32 13.26 13.69 18.74
CA SER A 32 13.88 14.64 17.81
C SER A 32 14.21 14.00 16.46
N LYS A 33 14.63 12.74 16.46
CA LYS A 33 14.92 11.96 15.25
C LYS A 33 13.63 11.60 14.51
N LEU A 34 12.62 11.10 15.24
CA LEU A 34 11.30 10.81 14.69
C LEU A 34 10.72 12.05 13.99
N ARG A 35 10.78 13.22 14.65
CA ARG A 35 10.32 14.47 14.07
C ARG A 35 11.06 14.82 12.78
N GLN A 36 12.38 14.68 12.77
CA GLN A 36 13.20 14.96 11.60
C GLN A 36 12.81 14.07 10.43
N GLU A 37 12.77 12.74 10.64
CA GLU A 37 12.40 11.77 9.60
C GLU A 37 10.99 12.05 9.04
N LEU A 38 10.03 12.38 9.91
CA LEU A 38 8.69 12.75 9.50
C LEU A 38 8.63 14.08 8.73
N THR A 39 9.43 15.08 9.11
CA THR A 39 9.47 16.38 8.40
C THR A 39 10.17 16.29 7.05
N GLU A 40 11.08 15.32 6.88
CA GLU A 40 11.75 15.07 5.59
C GLU A 40 10.81 14.43 4.57
N ARG A 41 9.87 13.58 5.01
CA ARG A 41 8.94 12.87 4.12
C ARG A 41 7.55 13.51 4.04
N PHE A 42 7.12 14.18 5.10
CA PHE A 42 5.81 14.81 5.28
C PHE A 42 5.96 16.27 5.72
N ASN A 43 4.84 16.92 6.07
CA ASN A 43 4.85 18.31 6.54
C ASN A 43 5.14 18.42 8.05
N GLU A 44 5.47 19.63 8.50
CA GLU A 44 5.78 19.93 9.91
C GLU A 44 4.56 19.71 10.83
N GLU A 45 3.34 19.93 10.33
CA GLU A 45 2.10 19.74 11.10
C GLU A 45 1.92 18.29 11.54
N ILE A 46 2.10 17.34 10.61
CA ILE A 46 2.05 15.89 10.88
C ILE A 46 3.15 15.49 11.85
N ALA A 47 4.39 15.95 11.62
CA ALA A 47 5.52 15.61 12.47
C ALA A 47 5.31 16.06 13.93
N GLU A 48 4.87 17.31 14.13
CA GLU A 48 4.61 17.84 15.48
C GLU A 48 3.39 17.17 16.13
N PHE A 49 2.35 16.83 15.35
CA PHE A 49 1.20 16.09 15.87
C PHE A 49 1.59 14.69 16.38
N VAL A 50 2.37 13.94 15.60
CA VAL A 50 2.84 12.59 16.00
C VAL A 50 3.70 12.68 17.27
N VAL A 51 4.61 13.64 17.35
CA VAL A 51 5.43 13.86 18.55
C VAL A 51 4.58 14.22 19.76
N ALA A 52 3.60 15.12 19.59
CA ALA A 52 2.68 15.48 20.66
C ALA A 52 1.86 14.28 21.12
N TYR A 53 1.35 13.46 20.19
CA TYR A 53 0.65 12.23 20.51
C TYR A 53 1.55 11.25 21.28
N ARG A 54 2.82 11.12 20.93
CA ARG A 54 3.79 10.28 21.66
C ARG A 54 4.06 10.78 23.08
N ILE A 55 3.99 12.09 23.32
CA ILE A 55 4.21 12.69 24.63
C ILE A 55 2.95 12.58 25.51
N TYR A 56 1.78 12.92 24.97
CA TYR A 56 0.55 13.11 25.75
C TYR A 56 -0.47 11.99 25.58
N GLY A 57 -0.41 11.25 24.48
CA GLY A 57 -1.45 10.31 24.07
C GLY A 57 -2.71 10.99 23.54
N ARG A 58 -3.78 10.21 23.42
CA ARG A 58 -5.10 10.71 23.02
C ARG A 58 -5.69 11.59 24.13
N GLY A 59 -6.03 12.82 23.77
CA GLY A 59 -6.67 13.79 24.64
C GLY A 59 -8.14 13.44 24.96
N ALA A 60 -8.65 14.08 26.01
CA ALA A 60 -10.04 14.01 26.43
C ALA A 60 -10.90 15.12 25.81
N THR A 61 -10.29 16.19 25.27
CA THR A 61 -11.01 17.24 24.55
C THR A 61 -11.79 16.65 23.38
N SER A 62 -13.09 16.99 23.30
CA SER A 62 -13.94 16.58 22.18
C SER A 62 -13.39 17.13 20.86
N TRP A 63 -13.45 16.33 19.80
CA TRP A 63 -13.03 16.73 18.45
C TRP A 63 -13.64 18.07 18.04
N ASP A 64 -14.95 18.27 18.25
CA ASP A 64 -15.64 19.50 17.87
C ASP A 64 -15.17 20.75 18.63
N SER A 65 -14.57 20.58 19.81
CA SER A 65 -14.02 21.67 20.62
C SER A 65 -12.51 21.84 20.47
N ALA A 66 -11.83 20.89 19.82
CA ALA A 66 -10.41 20.95 19.57
C ALA A 66 -10.04 21.97 18.48
N THR A 67 -8.84 22.53 18.59
CA THR A 67 -8.30 23.51 17.65
C THR A 67 -7.68 22.80 16.45
N GLU A 68 -7.87 23.38 15.27
CA GLU A 68 -7.18 22.96 14.04
C GLU A 68 -5.89 23.77 13.83
N GLY A 69 -4.87 23.13 13.26
CA GLY A 69 -3.58 23.74 12.94
C GLY A 69 -2.42 23.29 13.82
N SER A 70 -1.26 23.89 13.59
CA SER A 70 0.03 23.39 14.09
C SER A 70 0.18 23.45 15.61
N ILE A 71 0.77 22.39 16.14
CA ILE A 71 1.14 22.27 17.55
C ILE A 71 2.53 22.93 17.77
N PRO A 72 2.73 23.70 18.86
CA PRO A 72 4.05 24.23 19.19
C PRO A 72 5.07 23.10 19.45
N SER A 73 6.28 23.21 18.90
CA SER A 73 7.27 22.12 18.96
C SER A 73 7.62 21.66 20.38
N GLN A 74 7.54 20.35 20.63
CA GLN A 74 7.81 19.72 21.94
C GLN A 74 8.93 18.66 21.91
N ALA A 75 9.57 18.42 20.76
CA ALA A 75 10.45 17.25 20.56
C ALA A 75 11.72 17.23 21.44
N SER A 76 12.17 18.39 21.93
CA SER A 76 13.37 18.50 22.78
C SER A 76 13.04 18.70 24.27
N SER A 77 11.77 18.92 24.62
CA SER A 77 11.37 19.32 25.97
C SER A 77 10.88 18.17 26.85
N ARG A 78 10.46 17.05 26.24
CA ARG A 78 9.78 15.94 26.94
C ARG A 78 10.14 14.58 26.35
N SER A 79 9.99 13.54 27.16
CA SER A 79 10.13 12.14 26.73
C SER A 79 8.77 11.55 26.31
N ALA A 80 8.78 10.55 25.42
CA ALA A 80 7.58 9.83 25.04
C ALA A 80 6.93 9.13 26.25
N GLN A 81 5.60 9.21 26.38
CA GLN A 81 4.82 8.54 27.44
C GLN A 81 3.78 7.57 26.87
N ALA A 82 3.30 7.80 25.64
CA ALA A 82 2.28 6.99 24.98
C ALA A 82 2.86 6.23 23.78
N LEU A 83 2.50 4.96 23.64
CA LEU A 83 2.80 4.15 22.47
C LEU A 83 1.66 4.25 21.45
N ILE A 84 2.02 4.34 20.18
CA ILE A 84 1.07 4.25 19.07
C ILE A 84 0.91 2.76 18.74
N SER A 85 -0.30 2.23 18.84
CA SER A 85 -0.54 0.79 18.56
C SER A 85 -0.76 0.54 17.08
N SER A 86 -1.30 1.52 16.35
CA SER A 86 -1.47 1.50 14.91
C SER A 86 -1.43 2.93 14.35
N PRO A 87 -0.96 3.16 13.11
CA PRO A 87 -1.10 4.45 12.43
C PRO A 87 -2.55 4.97 12.42
N LEU A 88 -3.54 4.06 12.40
CA LEU A 88 -4.97 4.38 12.50
C LEU A 88 -5.36 5.11 13.80
N ASP A 89 -4.57 5.00 14.87
CA ASP A 89 -4.88 5.68 16.14
C ASP A 89 -4.71 7.20 16.06
N LEU A 90 -4.04 7.69 15.02
CA LEU A 90 -3.87 9.10 14.70
C LEU A 90 -5.03 9.66 13.88
N PHE A 91 -5.86 8.81 13.25
CA PHE A 91 -7.02 9.26 12.49
C PHE A 91 -8.13 9.74 13.42
N ASP A 92 -8.67 10.94 13.16
CA ASP A 92 -9.67 11.61 14.03
C ASP A 92 -9.24 11.70 15.51
N ALA A 93 -7.93 11.77 15.76
CA ALA A 93 -7.36 11.87 17.10
C ALA A 93 -7.22 13.31 17.59
N VAL A 94 -7.53 13.56 18.86
CA VAL A 94 -7.21 14.83 19.53
C VAL A 94 -6.04 14.61 20.48
N VAL A 95 -5.14 15.59 20.58
CA VAL A 95 -4.06 15.62 21.58
C VAL A 95 -4.22 16.84 22.46
N ASP A 96 -4.18 16.62 23.78
CA ASP A 96 -4.31 17.67 24.79
C ASP A 96 -2.92 18.16 25.21
N VAL A 97 -2.60 19.40 24.84
CA VAL A 97 -1.31 20.03 25.12
C VAL A 97 -1.49 21.09 26.21
N PRO A 98 -0.70 21.07 27.30
CA PRO A 98 -0.68 22.14 28.28
C PRO A 98 -0.29 23.46 27.62
N ASP A 99 -1.13 24.47 27.78
CA ASP A 99 -0.89 25.80 27.22
C ASP A 99 0.11 26.55 28.11
N SER A 100 1.32 26.78 27.58
CA SER A 100 2.36 27.54 28.29
C SER A 100 2.15 29.05 28.23
N GLN A 101 1.21 29.54 27.41
CA GLN A 101 0.94 30.97 27.22
C GLN A 101 -0.28 31.47 28.00
N SER A 102 -1.05 30.56 28.59
CA SER A 102 -2.21 30.90 29.40
C SER A 102 -1.79 31.20 30.85
N SER A 103 -1.60 32.49 31.11
CA SER A 103 -1.45 33.05 32.45
C SER A 103 -2.82 33.24 33.11
N SER A 104 -3.60 32.17 33.31
CA SER A 104 -4.87 32.24 34.06
C SER A 104 -4.65 31.91 35.54
N SER A 105 -4.68 32.94 36.38
CA SER A 105 -4.36 32.93 37.81
C SER A 105 -5.43 32.36 38.75
N SER A 106 -6.32 31.46 38.30
CA SER A 106 -7.37 30.95 39.21
C SER A 106 -7.95 29.54 38.99
N SER A 107 -7.51 28.75 38.01
CA SER A 107 -8.00 27.36 37.91
C SER A 107 -7.10 26.46 37.07
N GLY A 108 -6.10 25.83 37.70
CA GLY A 108 -5.34 24.70 37.13
C GLY A 108 -4.50 25.02 35.88
N PRO A 109 -3.73 24.03 35.37
CA PRO A 109 -3.07 24.13 34.09
C PRO A 109 -4.14 24.16 32.98
N SER A 110 -4.09 25.19 32.14
CA SER A 110 -4.90 25.29 30.93
C SER A 110 -4.44 24.25 29.91
N ILE A 111 -5.40 23.50 29.38
CA ILE A 111 -5.16 22.44 28.40
C ILE A 111 -5.85 22.86 27.12
N LYS A 112 -5.13 22.77 26.01
CA LYS A 112 -5.66 23.04 24.67
C LYS A 112 -5.62 21.75 23.85
N GLY A 113 -6.77 21.31 23.37
CA GLY A 113 -6.89 20.18 22.46
C GLY A 113 -6.56 20.57 21.02
N TYR A 114 -5.75 19.77 20.34
CA TYR A 114 -5.38 19.92 18.93
C TYR A 114 -5.86 18.72 18.13
N ARG A 115 -6.46 18.98 16.98
CA ARG A 115 -6.96 17.94 16.05
C ARG A 115 -5.83 17.33 15.25
N SER A 116 -5.99 16.06 14.90
CA SER A 116 -5.13 15.39 13.95
C SER A 116 -5.23 16.04 12.57
N PRO A 117 -4.09 16.19 11.85
CA PRO A 117 -4.10 16.52 10.44
C PRO A 117 -4.89 15.49 9.61
N PHE A 118 -4.97 14.24 10.07
CA PHE A 118 -5.71 13.17 9.42
C PHE A 118 -7.11 13.05 10.01
N ASN A 119 -8.14 13.38 9.23
CA ASN A 119 -9.52 13.33 9.71
C ASN A 119 -10.56 13.12 8.62
N SER A 120 -11.69 12.51 9.01
CA SER A 120 -12.81 12.16 8.13
C SER A 120 -13.58 13.36 7.55
N ARG A 121 -13.32 14.58 8.03
CA ARG A 121 -14.03 15.80 7.59
C ARG A 121 -13.25 16.59 6.53
N ARG A 122 -12.06 16.13 6.17
CA ARG A 122 -11.17 16.78 5.21
C ARG A 122 -11.56 16.39 3.78
N ALA A 123 -11.07 17.16 2.81
CA ALA A 123 -11.33 16.89 1.40
C ALA A 123 -10.48 15.72 0.91
N ALA A 124 -11.04 14.89 0.01
CA ALA A 124 -10.44 13.66 -0.51
C ALA A 124 -9.01 13.81 -1.10
N SER A 125 -8.61 15.01 -1.53
CA SER A 125 -7.24 15.28 -2.00
C SER A 125 -6.18 15.25 -0.91
N GLU A 126 -6.55 15.51 0.34
CA GLU A 126 -5.62 15.51 1.49
C GLU A 126 -5.60 14.14 2.19
N ASP A 127 -6.59 13.29 1.91
CA ASP A 127 -6.61 11.92 2.41
C ASP A 127 -5.58 11.00 1.73
N ALA A 128 -5.09 11.43 0.55
CA ALA A 128 -3.93 10.87 -0.11
C ALA A 128 -2.68 10.83 0.78
N ASP A 129 -2.50 11.86 1.61
CA ASP A 129 -1.37 11.94 2.54
C ASP A 129 -1.50 10.91 3.67
N PHE A 130 -2.73 10.54 4.07
CA PHE A 130 -2.91 9.53 5.11
C PHE A 130 -2.64 8.11 4.60
N VAL A 131 -3.04 7.79 3.36
CA VAL A 131 -2.68 6.52 2.70
C VAL A 131 -1.16 6.41 2.62
N ARG A 132 -0.49 7.45 2.12
CA ARG A 132 0.97 7.52 2.05
C ARG A 132 1.62 7.45 3.43
N PHE A 133 1.05 8.11 4.44
CA PHE A 133 1.53 8.03 5.81
C PHE A 133 1.48 6.61 6.37
N CYS A 134 0.42 5.86 6.08
CA CYS A 134 0.30 4.47 6.50
C CYS A 134 1.28 3.54 5.75
N ASP A 135 1.57 3.82 4.46
CA ASP A 135 2.57 3.07 3.70
C ASP A 135 4.02 3.35 4.15
N GLU A 136 4.33 4.59 4.56
CA GLU A 136 5.70 4.96 4.93
C GLU A 136 6.02 4.81 6.42
N THR A 137 5.04 4.45 7.27
CA THR A 137 5.23 4.37 8.72
C THR A 137 4.88 2.99 9.28
N THR A 138 5.52 2.64 10.39
CA THR A 138 5.32 1.37 11.09
C THR A 138 5.29 1.56 12.60
N VAL A 139 4.74 0.58 13.32
CA VAL A 139 4.62 0.59 14.80
C VAL A 139 5.47 -0.49 15.46
N GLY A 140 6.27 -1.23 14.70
CA GLY A 140 7.13 -2.30 15.19
C GLY A 140 8.30 -2.60 14.26
N GLY A 141 9.30 -3.31 14.79
CA GLY A 141 10.51 -3.69 14.07
C GLY A 141 10.41 -4.99 13.29
N ASP A 142 9.21 -5.56 13.13
CA ASP A 142 9.03 -6.78 12.34
C ASP A 142 9.37 -6.46 10.89
N SER A 143 10.42 -7.09 10.37
CA SER A 143 10.87 -6.86 9.00
C SER A 143 9.94 -7.46 7.95
N LEU A 144 8.98 -8.29 8.38
CA LEU A 144 8.15 -9.09 7.49
C LEU A 144 6.73 -9.30 8.04
N HIS A 145 5.75 -8.95 7.23
CA HIS A 145 4.35 -9.27 7.45
C HIS A 145 3.97 -10.50 6.61
N ARG A 146 3.30 -11.48 7.23
CA ARG A 146 2.77 -12.68 6.55
C ARG A 146 1.29 -12.83 6.87
N GLY A 147 0.55 -13.44 5.96
CA GLY A 147 -0.85 -13.78 6.21
C GLY A 147 -1.87 -12.70 5.84
N ARG A 148 -1.45 -11.62 5.16
CA ARG A 148 -2.38 -10.62 4.64
C ARG A 148 -2.84 -10.97 3.23
N VAL A 149 -4.10 -10.65 2.95
CA VAL A 149 -4.75 -10.90 1.66
C VAL A 149 -4.73 -9.62 0.83
N ASN A 150 -4.24 -9.72 -0.40
CA ASN A 150 -4.26 -8.61 -1.34
C ASN A 150 -5.70 -8.36 -1.83
N ILE A 151 -6.31 -7.26 -1.39
CA ILE A 151 -7.71 -6.95 -1.69
C ILE A 151 -7.95 -6.54 -3.16
N LEU A 152 -6.91 -6.07 -3.85
CA LEU A 152 -7.00 -5.69 -5.27
C LEU A 152 -6.91 -6.89 -6.22
N ASN A 153 -6.41 -8.03 -5.74
CA ASN A 153 -6.20 -9.23 -6.56
C ASN A 153 -7.02 -10.44 -6.11
N ALA A 154 -7.44 -10.49 -4.85
CA ALA A 154 -8.17 -11.63 -4.29
C ALA A 154 -9.50 -11.88 -5.01
N SER A 155 -9.89 -13.16 -5.07
CA SER A 155 -11.19 -13.57 -5.59
C SER A 155 -12.31 -13.33 -4.56
N ARG A 156 -13.56 -13.24 -5.03
CA ARG A 156 -14.73 -13.04 -4.15
C ARG A 156 -14.77 -14.04 -2.97
N PRO A 157 -14.59 -15.37 -3.16
CA PRO A 157 -14.62 -16.30 -2.04
C PRO A 157 -13.52 -16.07 -1.00
N VAL A 158 -12.33 -15.63 -1.44
CA VAL A 158 -11.21 -15.32 -0.54
C VAL A 158 -11.51 -14.06 0.27
N LEU A 159 -12.08 -13.04 -0.35
CA LEU A 159 -12.48 -11.80 0.33
C LEU A 159 -13.56 -12.07 1.39
N THR A 160 -14.58 -12.87 1.06
CA THR A 160 -15.64 -13.25 2.01
C THR A 160 -15.10 -14.08 3.19
N ALA A 161 -13.94 -14.71 3.05
CA ALA A 161 -13.32 -15.46 4.14
C ALA A 161 -12.58 -14.54 5.15
N ILE A 162 -12.37 -13.27 4.82
CA ILE A 162 -11.69 -12.30 5.70
C ILE A 162 -12.66 -11.89 6.83
N PRO A 163 -12.27 -12.02 8.12
CA PRO A 163 -13.09 -11.57 9.23
C PRO A 163 -13.40 -10.07 9.15
N GLY A 164 -14.68 -9.71 9.21
CA GLY A 164 -15.14 -8.32 9.09
C GLY A 164 -15.50 -7.90 7.66
N MET A 165 -15.28 -8.75 6.66
CA MET A 165 -15.67 -8.49 5.27
C MET A 165 -17.09 -9.02 5.01
N THR A 166 -18.07 -8.14 4.88
CA THR A 166 -19.46 -8.55 4.56
C THR A 166 -19.62 -8.76 3.06
N SER A 167 -20.63 -9.54 2.64
CA SER A 167 -20.89 -9.77 1.22
C SER A 167 -21.20 -8.47 0.46
N GLU A 168 -21.87 -7.52 1.11
CA GLU A 168 -22.18 -6.21 0.55
C GLU A 168 -20.90 -5.40 0.28
N LEU A 169 -19.97 -5.37 1.23
CA LEU A 169 -18.68 -4.70 1.09
C LEU A 169 -17.84 -5.37 0.00
N VAL A 170 -17.88 -6.70 -0.11
CA VAL A 170 -17.22 -7.42 -1.22
C VAL A 170 -17.80 -7.01 -2.57
N GLU A 171 -19.12 -6.94 -2.74
CA GLU A 171 -19.74 -6.48 -3.99
C GLU A 171 -19.37 -5.03 -4.33
N GLN A 172 -19.36 -4.14 -3.33
CA GLN A 172 -18.93 -2.76 -3.50
C GLN A 172 -17.46 -2.69 -3.95
N LEU A 173 -16.57 -3.45 -3.31
CA LEU A 173 -15.16 -3.53 -3.69
C LEU A 173 -14.97 -4.06 -5.11
N MET A 174 -15.74 -5.07 -5.52
CA MET A 174 -15.67 -5.58 -6.90
C MET A 174 -16.10 -4.52 -7.90
N THR A 175 -17.17 -3.79 -7.60
CA THR A 175 -17.65 -2.68 -8.44
C THR A 175 -16.58 -1.60 -8.58
N ILE A 176 -15.92 -1.23 -7.47
CA ILE A 176 -14.82 -0.26 -7.48
C ILE A 176 -13.65 -0.77 -8.33
N ARG A 177 -13.27 -2.05 -8.20
CA ARG A 177 -12.18 -2.67 -8.99
C ARG A 177 -12.48 -2.65 -10.48
N ASP A 178 -13.71 -2.95 -10.88
CA ASP A 178 -14.12 -2.95 -12.29
C ASP A 178 -14.10 -1.53 -12.88
N GLN A 179 -14.52 -0.53 -12.10
CA GLN A 179 -14.49 0.88 -12.50
C GLN A 179 -13.07 1.47 -12.57
N SER A 180 -12.15 0.93 -11.79
CA SER A 180 -10.77 1.46 -11.66
C SER A 180 -9.77 0.77 -12.61
N GLN A 181 -10.22 -0.14 -13.48
CA GLN A 181 -9.36 -0.82 -14.45
C GLN A 181 -8.64 0.19 -15.35
N GLY A 182 -7.31 0.29 -15.20
CA GLY A 182 -6.46 1.18 -16.01
C GLY A 182 -6.38 2.63 -15.54
N ALA A 183 -6.94 2.99 -14.38
CA ALA A 183 -6.77 4.30 -13.77
C ALA A 183 -5.59 4.29 -12.78
N GLU A 184 -4.78 5.35 -12.76
CA GLU A 184 -3.84 5.57 -11.65
C GLU A 184 -4.65 5.94 -10.40
N THR A 185 -4.60 5.07 -9.39
CA THR A 185 -5.30 5.27 -8.11
C THR A 185 -4.28 5.35 -6.99
N ASN A 186 -4.42 6.31 -6.08
CA ASN A 186 -3.56 6.45 -4.91
C ASN A 186 -3.96 5.47 -3.79
N ARG A 187 -3.90 4.17 -4.10
CA ARG A 187 -4.39 3.07 -3.25
C ARG A 187 -3.26 2.16 -2.77
N ASP A 188 -2.10 2.74 -2.50
CA ASP A 188 -0.88 1.97 -2.18
C ASP A 188 -0.98 1.22 -0.84
N ASP A 189 -1.80 1.70 0.10
CA ASP A 189 -2.10 1.02 1.36
C ASP A 189 -3.60 0.77 1.54
N ALA A 190 -3.97 -0.35 2.19
CA ALA A 190 -5.36 -0.76 2.40
C ALA A 190 -6.24 0.25 3.15
N VAL A 191 -5.63 1.22 3.84
CA VAL A 191 -6.32 2.36 4.47
C VAL A 191 -7.09 3.23 3.47
N TRP A 192 -6.83 3.12 2.16
CA TRP A 192 -7.66 3.79 1.14
C TRP A 192 -9.16 3.47 1.29
N LEU A 193 -9.52 2.28 1.81
CA LEU A 193 -10.93 1.92 2.08
C LEU A 193 -11.58 2.85 3.11
N LEU A 194 -10.81 3.32 4.10
CA LEU A 194 -11.28 4.26 5.11
C LEU A 194 -11.41 5.66 4.52
N VAL A 195 -10.39 6.10 3.80
CA VAL A 195 -10.29 7.41 3.16
C VAL A 195 -11.41 7.63 2.13
N GLU A 196 -11.68 6.64 1.29
CA GLU A 196 -12.77 6.72 0.30
C GLU A 196 -14.16 6.46 0.92
N ASN A 197 -14.27 6.38 2.24
CA ASN A 197 -15.50 6.09 2.99
C ASN A 197 -16.18 4.77 2.58
N VAL A 198 -15.40 3.78 2.15
CA VAL A 198 -15.89 2.41 1.90
C VAL A 198 -16.13 1.68 3.22
N VAL A 199 -15.30 1.95 4.23
CA VAL A 199 -15.43 1.42 5.58
C VAL A 199 -15.28 2.51 6.63
N ASP A 200 -15.84 2.29 7.81
CA ASP A 200 -15.59 3.15 8.97
C ASP A 200 -14.28 2.79 9.68
N LEU A 201 -13.83 3.65 10.59
CA LEU A 201 -12.58 3.48 11.33
C LEU A 201 -12.57 2.19 12.16
N GLU A 202 -13.71 1.81 12.76
CA GLU A 202 -13.80 0.61 13.60
C GLU A 202 -13.64 -0.67 12.76
N THR A 203 -14.30 -0.73 11.60
CA THR A 203 -14.18 -1.83 10.65
C THR A 203 -12.79 -1.88 10.07
N MET A 204 -12.20 -0.73 9.70
CA MET A 204 -10.83 -0.68 9.18
C MET A 204 -9.83 -1.21 10.21
N ARG A 205 -10.00 -0.89 11.49
CA ARG A 205 -9.12 -1.39 12.57
C ARG A 205 -9.18 -2.92 12.72
N LYS A 206 -10.32 -3.54 12.42
CA LYS A 206 -10.49 -5.01 12.39
C LYS A 206 -9.92 -5.63 11.11
N LEU A 207 -10.02 -4.94 9.97
CA LEU A 207 -9.56 -5.41 8.66
C LEU A 207 -8.04 -5.28 8.49
N ALA A 208 -7.45 -4.16 8.91
CA ALA A 208 -6.03 -3.80 8.72
C ALA A 208 -5.02 -4.96 8.94
N PRO A 209 -5.10 -5.77 10.01
CA PRO A 209 -4.14 -6.86 10.21
C PRO A 209 -4.26 -8.02 9.20
N ASN A 210 -5.33 -8.07 8.40
CA ASN A 210 -5.64 -9.17 7.50
C ASN A 210 -5.56 -8.80 6.01
N VAL A 211 -5.44 -7.51 5.68
CA VAL A 211 -5.54 -7.01 4.31
C VAL A 211 -4.28 -6.27 3.89
N THR A 212 -3.95 -6.33 2.60
CA THR A 212 -2.90 -5.56 1.95
C THR A 212 -3.35 -5.16 0.56
N VAL A 213 -2.63 -4.25 -0.08
CA VAL A 213 -2.76 -3.92 -1.50
C VAL A 213 -1.53 -4.38 -2.31
N GLY A 214 -0.42 -4.69 -1.62
CA GLY A 214 0.84 -5.12 -2.21
C GLY A 214 1.16 -6.61 -2.02
N GLY A 215 2.45 -6.92 -2.13
CA GLY A 215 3.01 -8.25 -1.93
C GLY A 215 4.40 -8.37 -2.57
N ASP A 216 5.33 -9.04 -1.88
CA ASP A 216 6.68 -9.35 -2.41
C ASP A 216 6.78 -10.78 -2.97
N VAL A 217 5.64 -11.48 -3.06
CA VAL A 217 5.58 -12.84 -3.61
C VAL A 217 4.75 -12.84 -4.87
N PHE A 218 5.38 -13.28 -5.96
CA PHE A 218 4.76 -13.34 -7.28
C PHE A 218 4.74 -14.78 -7.75
N GLN A 219 3.57 -15.24 -8.18
CA GLN A 219 3.40 -16.55 -8.81
C GLN A 219 3.03 -16.37 -10.27
N SER A 220 3.74 -17.07 -11.14
CA SER A 220 3.49 -17.08 -12.57
C SER A 220 3.53 -18.50 -13.13
N GLN A 221 2.87 -18.69 -14.26
CA GLN A 221 2.93 -19.92 -15.02
C GLN A 221 3.57 -19.63 -16.37
N ILE A 222 4.68 -20.31 -16.64
CA ILE A 222 5.41 -20.24 -17.90
C ILE A 222 4.94 -21.39 -18.77
N ILE A 223 4.38 -21.07 -19.93
CA ILE A 223 3.99 -22.03 -20.95
C ILE A 223 4.78 -21.71 -22.21
N ALA A 224 5.51 -22.69 -22.73
CA ALA A 224 6.30 -22.54 -23.94
C ALA A 224 5.89 -23.61 -24.95
N TYR A 225 5.67 -23.17 -26.18
CA TYR A 225 5.49 -24.02 -27.35
C TYR A 225 6.68 -23.82 -28.28
N TYR A 226 7.15 -24.89 -28.90
CA TYR A 226 8.10 -24.77 -30.01
C TYR A 226 7.34 -24.57 -31.34
N ASP A 227 6.30 -25.36 -31.58
CA ASP A 227 5.33 -25.21 -32.67
C ASP A 227 3.99 -25.89 -32.26
N ALA A 228 2.99 -25.89 -33.15
CA ALA A 228 1.65 -26.43 -32.88
C ALA A 228 1.60 -27.97 -32.66
N GLN A 229 2.61 -28.71 -33.11
CA GLN A 229 2.70 -30.18 -33.01
C GLN A 229 3.87 -30.66 -32.12
N SER A 230 4.77 -29.76 -31.75
CA SER A 230 6.01 -30.03 -31.02
C SER A 230 5.85 -30.08 -29.51
N PRO A 231 6.92 -30.47 -28.78
CA PRO A 231 6.92 -30.50 -27.32
C PRO A 231 6.56 -29.14 -26.74
N TRP A 232 5.75 -29.17 -25.69
CA TRP A 232 5.40 -28.03 -24.88
C TRP A 232 6.03 -28.18 -23.49
N VAL A 233 6.31 -27.05 -22.87
CA VAL A 233 6.74 -26.98 -21.46
C VAL A 233 5.72 -26.14 -20.72
N ARG A 234 5.33 -26.61 -19.53
CA ARG A 234 4.51 -25.86 -18.61
C ARG A 234 5.10 -25.98 -17.23
N SER A 235 5.41 -24.83 -16.64
CA SER A 235 6.03 -24.75 -15.34
C SER A 235 5.41 -23.63 -14.54
N GLU A 236 5.27 -23.83 -13.25
CA GLU A 236 4.90 -22.80 -12.29
C GLU A 236 6.17 -22.30 -11.61
N VAL A 237 6.27 -20.98 -11.53
CA VAL A 237 7.39 -20.27 -10.91
C VAL A 237 6.82 -19.36 -9.86
N THR A 238 7.26 -19.53 -8.62
CA THR A 238 6.96 -18.60 -7.52
C THR A 238 8.25 -17.91 -7.12
N ILE A 239 8.25 -16.59 -7.12
CA ILE A 239 9.37 -15.74 -6.76
C ILE A 239 8.99 -15.05 -5.45
N ASP A 240 9.71 -15.38 -4.38
CA ASP A 240 9.59 -14.73 -3.08
C ASP A 240 10.76 -13.75 -2.91
N GLY A 241 10.46 -12.47 -3.06
CA GLY A 241 11.39 -11.35 -2.87
C GLY A 241 11.40 -10.77 -1.46
N SER A 242 10.71 -11.41 -0.50
CA SER A 242 10.47 -10.84 0.82
C SER A 242 11.68 -10.87 1.76
N SER A 243 12.70 -11.67 1.44
CA SER A 243 13.92 -11.78 2.22
C SER A 243 15.01 -10.84 1.66
N PRO A 244 15.78 -10.15 2.51
CA PRO A 244 16.87 -9.31 2.04
C PRO A 244 17.92 -10.15 1.31
N GLY A 245 18.15 -9.85 0.03
CA GLY A 245 19.13 -10.55 -0.81
C GLY A 245 18.53 -11.12 -2.09
N ARG A 246 18.94 -12.35 -2.44
CA ARG A 246 18.47 -13.00 -3.67
C ARG A 246 17.05 -13.54 -3.44
N PRO A 247 16.10 -13.30 -4.36
CA PRO A 247 14.76 -13.84 -4.23
C PRO A 247 14.80 -15.37 -4.26
N THR A 248 13.96 -15.99 -3.44
CA THR A 248 13.79 -17.44 -3.46
C THR A 248 12.89 -17.80 -4.63
N VAL A 249 13.36 -18.68 -5.51
CA VAL A 249 12.59 -19.14 -6.67
C VAL A 249 12.18 -20.58 -6.43
N TYR A 250 10.87 -20.81 -6.34
CA TYR A 250 10.30 -22.14 -6.36
C TYR A 250 9.84 -22.48 -7.78
N PHE A 251 10.25 -23.65 -8.27
CA PHE A 251 9.92 -24.13 -9.60
C PHE A 251 9.18 -25.46 -9.50
N ARG A 252 8.04 -25.54 -10.18
CA ARG A 252 7.23 -26.77 -10.27
C ARG A 252 6.95 -27.10 -11.72
N ASP A 253 7.41 -28.28 -12.14
CA ASP A 253 7.09 -28.83 -13.46
C ASP A 253 5.64 -29.32 -13.48
N LEU A 254 4.84 -28.77 -14.40
CA LEU A 254 3.42 -29.08 -14.57
C LEU A 254 3.14 -29.91 -15.82
N ARG A 255 4.16 -30.42 -16.53
CA ARG A 255 3.99 -31.26 -17.72
C ARG A 255 3.11 -32.49 -17.47
N ARG A 256 3.10 -33.01 -16.24
CA ARG A 256 2.24 -34.15 -15.85
C ARG A 256 0.76 -33.81 -15.78
N LEU A 257 0.39 -32.54 -15.65
CA LEU A 257 -1.00 -32.08 -15.61
C LEU A 257 -1.55 -31.75 -17.01
N GLY A 258 -0.76 -32.03 -18.05
CA GLY A 258 -1.13 -31.71 -19.43
C GLY A 258 -0.92 -30.24 -19.78
N ARG A 259 -1.15 -29.95 -21.06
CA ARG A 259 -0.85 -28.65 -21.70
C ARG A 259 -1.54 -27.46 -21.04
N GLY A 260 -2.72 -27.67 -20.46
CA GLY A 260 -3.54 -26.62 -19.84
C GLY A 260 -4.19 -25.68 -20.85
N PHE A 261 -3.37 -24.99 -21.65
CA PHE A 261 -3.79 -23.99 -22.62
C PHE A 261 -3.51 -24.49 -24.05
N ARG A 262 -4.15 -23.88 -25.04
CA ARG A 262 -3.74 -24.02 -26.45
C ARG A 262 -2.89 -22.81 -26.80
N GLN A 263 -2.01 -22.96 -27.79
CA GLN A 263 -1.19 -21.85 -28.28
C GLN A 263 -2.06 -20.64 -28.69
N ALA A 264 -3.17 -20.90 -29.40
CA ALA A 264 -4.13 -19.87 -29.78
C ALA A 264 -4.81 -19.17 -28.59
N ASP A 265 -4.85 -19.78 -27.40
CA ASP A 265 -5.39 -19.13 -26.19
C ASP A 265 -4.36 -18.18 -25.54
N LEU A 266 -3.07 -18.26 -25.92
CA LEU A 266 -1.96 -17.46 -25.38
C LEU A 266 -1.44 -16.39 -26.35
N GLU A 267 -1.76 -16.51 -27.63
CA GLU A 267 -1.52 -15.47 -28.61
C GLU A 267 -2.43 -14.30 -28.25
N SER A 268 -1.87 -13.21 -27.71
CA SER A 268 -2.60 -11.94 -27.56
C SER A 268 -3.23 -11.61 -28.92
N PRO A 269 -4.47 -11.06 -28.99
CA PRO A 269 -4.93 -10.47 -30.23
C PRO A 269 -3.84 -9.49 -30.64
N ALA A 270 -3.21 -9.75 -31.80
CA ALA A 270 -2.23 -8.84 -32.34
C ALA A 270 -2.91 -7.47 -32.35
N SER A 271 -2.38 -6.50 -31.60
CA SER A 271 -2.83 -5.12 -31.73
C SER A 271 -2.89 -4.84 -33.22
N GLU A 272 -4.08 -4.54 -33.73
CA GLU A 272 -4.28 -4.14 -35.11
C GLU A 272 -3.24 -3.07 -35.41
N THR A 273 -2.19 -3.48 -36.11
CA THR A 273 -1.21 -2.54 -36.63
C THR A 273 -2.02 -1.74 -37.62
N VAL A 274 -2.36 -0.50 -37.26
CA VAL A 274 -3.00 0.46 -38.16
C VAL A 274 -2.10 0.54 -39.38
N THR A 275 -2.45 -0.21 -40.42
CA THR A 275 -1.87 -0.05 -41.74
C THR A 275 -2.46 1.26 -42.26
N SER A 276 -1.75 2.35 -41.96
CA SER A 276 -1.87 3.58 -42.71
C SER A 276 -1.56 3.24 -44.17
N ASN A 277 -2.62 3.06 -44.95
CA ASN A 277 -2.54 3.09 -46.40
C ASN A 277 -2.05 4.48 -46.79
N ASP A 278 -0.75 4.64 -46.96
CA ASP A 278 -0.20 5.77 -47.71
C ASP A 278 0.36 5.25 -49.01
N ASN A 279 -0.49 5.30 -50.02
CA ASN A 279 -0.21 4.93 -51.39
C ASN A 279 0.32 6.18 -52.10
N SER A 280 1.62 6.44 -52.07
CA SER A 280 2.24 7.29 -53.10
C SER A 280 3.75 7.07 -53.28
N LEU A 281 4.06 6.60 -54.49
CA LEU A 281 5.23 6.95 -55.32
C LEU A 281 6.61 6.43 -54.90
N SER A 282 6.99 5.30 -55.51
CA SER A 282 8.37 5.02 -55.91
C SER A 282 8.90 6.13 -56.83
N PRO A 283 10.20 6.48 -56.76
CA PRO A 283 11.01 6.20 -57.95
C PRO A 283 12.50 5.86 -57.66
N PHE A 284 13.06 4.99 -58.50
CA PHE A 284 14.50 4.64 -58.68
C PHE A 284 15.22 3.92 -57.52
N GLY A 285 16.04 2.88 -57.70
CA GLY A 285 16.55 2.25 -58.92
C GLY A 285 17.44 1.05 -58.53
N ASN A 286 17.56 0.10 -59.45
CA ASN A 286 18.43 -1.08 -59.40
C ASN A 286 19.87 -0.75 -58.94
N ALA A 287 20.41 -1.55 -58.03
CA ALA A 287 21.85 -1.76 -57.91
C ALA A 287 22.13 -3.24 -57.62
N ILE A 288 22.60 -3.90 -58.67
CA ILE A 288 23.16 -5.24 -58.73
C ILE A 288 24.52 -5.21 -57.99
N LEU A 289 24.76 -6.15 -57.09
CA LEU A 289 26.10 -6.41 -56.54
C LEU A 289 26.84 -7.39 -57.45
N PRO A 290 28.09 -7.13 -57.85
CA PRO A 290 28.86 -8.05 -58.68
C PRO A 290 29.55 -9.15 -57.86
N GLU A 291 29.43 -10.39 -58.34
CA GLU A 291 30.33 -11.51 -58.03
C GLU A 291 31.60 -11.43 -58.91
N ASP A 292 32.72 -11.85 -58.32
CA ASP A 292 34.02 -12.29 -58.86
C ASP A 292 35.03 -11.28 -59.46
N GLU A 293 36.23 -11.24 -58.84
CA GLU A 293 37.51 -11.68 -59.44
C GLU A 293 38.69 -11.63 -58.44
N ARG A 294 39.09 -12.78 -57.89
CA ARG A 294 40.46 -13.39 -57.92
C ARG A 294 40.64 -14.50 -56.88
#